data_AF-A0A2E9T8U4-F1
#
_entry.id   AF-A0A2E9T8U4-F1
#
_cell.length_a   1.000
_cell.length_b   1.000
_cell.length_c   1.000
_cell.angle_alpha   90.00
_cell.angle_beta   90.00
_cell.angle_gamma   90.00
#
_symmetry.space_group_name_H-M   'P 1'
#
loop_
_entity.id
_entity.type
_entity.pdbx_description
1 polymer ?
#
loop_
_entity_poly.entity_id
_entity_poly.type
_entity_poly.pdbx_seq_one_letter_code
_entity_poly.pdbx_strand_id
1 'polypeptide(L)'
;MMEKGKQDLQNFIDNQKDSLKLKVRKKAISRAKSALILNGKKAEEVSDEDWEHLVADEESKIWQQYKTGGIAALAALLGIAWF
;
A
#
# COMPACT_ATOMS: atom_id res chain seq x y z
N MET A 1 -11.75 31.85 -11.53
CA MET A 1 -11.25 30.78 -12.42
C MET A 1 -10.09 29.98 -11.82
N MET A 2 -9.10 30.61 -11.18
CA MET A 2 -7.93 29.93 -10.57
C MET A 2 -8.27 29.01 -9.38
N GLU A 3 -9.29 29.35 -8.59
CA GLU A 3 -9.74 28.55 -7.44
C GLU A 3 -10.36 27.20 -7.83
N LYS A 4 -11.15 27.18 -8.91
CA LYS A 4 -11.83 25.96 -9.39
C LYS A 4 -10.82 24.91 -9.88
N GLY A 5 -9.78 25.34 -10.62
CA GLY A 5 -8.73 24.43 -11.10
C GLY A 5 -7.90 23.80 -9.97
N LYS A 6 -7.63 24.54 -8.89
CA LYS A 6 -6.97 23.98 -7.70
C LYS A 6 -7.85 22.95 -6.99
N GLN A 7 -9.14 23.24 -6.87
CA GLN A 7 -10.10 22.35 -6.22
C GLN A 7 -10.29 21.03 -7.00
N ASP A 8 -10.38 21.12 -8.33
CA ASP A 8 -10.49 19.94 -9.21
C ASP A 8 -9.24 19.06 -9.12
N LEU A 9 -8.05 19.68 -9.07
CA LEU A 9 -6.78 18.96 -8.88
C LEU A 9 -6.72 18.26 -7.51
N GLN A 10 -7.14 18.95 -6.44
CA GLN A 10 -7.17 18.38 -5.10
C GLN A 10 -8.10 17.16 -5.05
N ASN A 11 -9.31 17.28 -5.59
CA ASN A 11 -10.27 16.18 -5.66
C ASN A 11 -9.72 14.99 -6.44
N PHE A 12 -9.02 15.22 -7.55
CA PHE A 12 -8.38 14.16 -8.32
C PHE A 12 -7.29 13.46 -7.50
N ILE A 13 -6.41 14.21 -6.83
CA ILE A 13 -5.35 13.65 -5.98
C ILE A 13 -5.95 12.79 -4.87
N ASP A 14 -6.99 13.28 -4.20
CA ASP A 14 -7.65 12.55 -3.11
C ASP A 14 -8.32 11.27 -3.60
N ASN A 15 -9.02 11.31 -4.73
CA ASN A 15 -9.60 10.11 -5.35
C ASN A 15 -8.54 9.06 -5.71
N GLN A 16 -7.40 9.48 -6.25
CA GLN A 16 -6.32 8.55 -6.57
C GLN A 16 -5.67 7.98 -5.32
N LYS A 17 -5.50 8.80 -4.28
CA LYS A 17 -4.98 8.37 -2.98
C LYS A 17 -5.89 7.30 -2.37
N ASP A 18 -7.21 7.48 -2.43
CA ASP A 18 -8.16 6.52 -1.86
C ASP A 18 -8.23 5.23 -2.68
N SER A 19 -8.18 5.33 -4.02
CA SER A 19 -8.04 4.17 -4.90
C SER A 19 -6.77 3.36 -4.59
N LEU A 20 -5.65 4.05 -4.35
CA LEU A 20 -4.38 3.40 -4.00
C LEU A 20 -4.44 2.73 -2.63
N LYS A 21 -4.99 3.40 -1.60
CA LYS A 21 -5.19 2.81 -0.28
C LYS A 21 -6.02 1.52 -0.37
N LEU A 22 -7.12 1.54 -1.14
CA LEU A 22 -7.96 0.35 -1.33
C LEU A 22 -7.19 -0.81 -1.98
N LYS A 23 -6.33 -0.51 -2.97
CA LYS A 23 -5.46 -1.51 -3.61
C LYS A 23 -4.44 -2.08 -2.63
N VAL A 24 -3.81 -1.23 -1.81
CA VAL A 24 -2.87 -1.66 -0.77
C VAL A 24 -3.57 -2.57 0.23
N ARG A 25 -4.73 -2.15 0.75
CA ARG A 25 -5.53 -2.96 1.69
C ARG A 25 -5.88 -4.33 1.13
N LYS A 26 -6.42 -4.38 -0.09
CA LYS A 26 -6.75 -5.67 -0.76
C LYS A 26 -5.53 -6.57 -0.91
N LYS A 27 -4.38 -6.00 -1.26
CA LYS A 27 -3.12 -6.76 -1.39
C LYS A 27 -2.60 -7.24 -0.03
N ALA A 28 -2.72 -6.41 1.01
CA ALA A 28 -2.34 -6.77 2.36
C ALA A 28 -3.20 -7.92 2.90
N ILE A 29 -4.53 -7.86 2.72
CA ILE A 29 -5.45 -8.96 3.05
C ILE A 29 -5.03 -10.25 2.32
N SER A 30 -4.65 -10.17 1.06
CA SER A 30 -4.17 -11.34 0.32
C SER A 30 -2.88 -11.92 0.91
N ARG A 31 -1.90 -11.06 1.24
CA ARG A 31 -0.63 -11.49 1.85
C ARG A 31 -0.83 -12.07 3.24
N ALA A 32 -1.68 -11.44 4.03
CA ALA A 32 -2.13 -11.89 5.35
C ALA A 32 -2.67 -13.32 5.28
N LYS A 33 -3.61 -13.59 4.36
CA LYS A 33 -4.15 -14.95 4.15
C LYS A 33 -3.07 -15.94 3.74
N SER A 34 -2.19 -15.56 2.80
CA SER A 34 -1.07 -16.43 2.39
C SER A 34 -0.13 -16.73 3.56
N ALA A 35 0.16 -15.75 4.42
CA ALA A 35 1.00 -15.94 5.59
C ALA A 35 0.36 -16.91 6.59
N LEU A 36 -0.94 -16.82 6.85
CA LEU A 36 -1.65 -17.77 7.71
C LEU A 36 -1.56 -19.21 7.16
N ILE A 37 -1.84 -19.40 5.87
CA ILE A 37 -1.74 -20.70 5.21
C ILE A 37 -0.33 -21.29 5.33
N LEU A 38 0.71 -20.47 5.11
CA LEU A 38 2.11 -20.89 5.22
C LEU A 38 2.50 -21.30 6.64
N ASN A 39 1.86 -20.72 7.65
CA ASN A 39 2.06 -21.07 9.06
C ASN A 39 1.10 -22.17 9.55
N GLY A 40 0.35 -22.81 8.66
CA GLY A 40 -0.59 -23.88 8.99
C GLY A 40 -1.81 -23.42 9.79
N LYS A 41 -2.10 -22.10 9.81
CA LYS A 41 -3.27 -21.52 10.49
C LYS A 41 -4.38 -21.20 9.49
N LYS A 42 -5.63 -21.30 9.96
CA LYS A 42 -6.79 -20.85 9.19
C LYS A 42 -7.21 -19.44 9.60
N ALA A 43 -7.91 -18.75 8.71
CA ALA A 43 -8.40 -17.40 8.98
C ALA A 43 -9.42 -17.37 10.12
N GLU A 44 -10.17 -18.47 10.31
CA GLU A 44 -11.19 -18.57 11.36
C GLU A 44 -10.59 -18.80 12.76
N GLU A 45 -9.29 -19.10 12.85
CA GLU A 45 -8.56 -19.33 14.10
C GLU A 45 -7.89 -18.05 14.62
N VAL A 46 -8.06 -16.94 13.90
CA VAL A 46 -7.47 -15.63 14.23
C VAL A 46 -8.58 -14.74 14.76
N SER A 47 -8.32 -14.07 15.89
CA SER A 47 -9.26 -13.09 16.42
C SER A 47 -9.39 -11.89 15.47
N ASP A 48 -10.51 -11.16 15.52
CA ASP A 48 -10.69 -9.98 14.67
C ASP A 48 -9.60 -8.92 14.91
N GLU A 49 -9.13 -8.78 16.15
CA GLU A 49 -8.06 -7.86 16.53
C GLU A 49 -6.70 -8.32 15.94
N ASP A 50 -6.35 -9.60 16.10
CA ASP A 50 -5.13 -10.17 15.53
C ASP A 50 -5.13 -10.11 14.00
N TRP A 51 -6.30 -10.32 13.39
CA TRP A 51 -6.49 -10.22 11.96
C TRP A 51 -6.21 -8.80 11.47
N GLU A 52 -6.77 -7.79 12.13
CA GLU A 52 -6.50 -6.39 11.78
C GLU A 52 -5.03 -6.01 11.95
N HIS A 53 -4.39 -6.47 13.02
CA HIS A 53 -2.95 -6.27 13.21
C HIS A 53 -2.12 -6.90 12.09
N LEU A 54 -2.44 -8.14 11.71
CA LEU A 54 -1.70 -8.87 10.68
C LEU A 54 -1.89 -8.22 9.30
N VAL A 55 -3.08 -7.71 8.99
CA VAL A 55 -3.31 -6.96 7.74
C VAL A 55 -2.58 -5.61 7.78
N ALA A 56 -2.62 -4.88 8.90
CA ALA A 56 -1.93 -3.59 9.05
C ALA A 56 -0.41 -3.71 8.88
N ASP A 57 0.18 -4.79 9.41
CA ASP A 57 1.60 -5.10 9.21
C ASP A 57 1.94 -5.33 7.74
N GLU A 58 1.11 -6.09 7.01
CA GLU A 58 1.29 -6.29 5.57
C GLU A 58 1.07 -5.00 4.77
N GLU A 59 0.11 -4.14 5.16
CA GLU A 59 -0.07 -2.81 4.56
C GLU A 59 1.20 -1.95 4.71
N SER A 60 1.78 -1.92 5.90
CA SER A 60 3.02 -1.19 6.19
C SER A 60 4.18 -1.65 5.29
N LYS A 61 4.36 -2.97 5.14
CA LYS A 61 5.38 -3.56 4.25
C LYS A 61 5.15 -3.18 2.79
N ILE A 62 3.91 -3.18 2.32
CA ILE A 62 3.58 -2.78 0.94
C ILE A 62 3.89 -1.30 0.72
N TRP A 63 3.54 -0.42 1.66
CA TRP A 63 3.86 1.00 1.58
C TRP A 63 5.38 1.24 1.57
N GLN A 64 6.12 0.51 2.40
CA GLN A 64 7.57 0.58 2.40
C GLN A 64 8.16 0.13 1.05
N GLN A 65 7.64 -0.95 0.45
CA GLN A 65 8.05 -1.40 -0.88
C GLN A 65 7.78 -0.33 -1.95
N TYR A 66 6.63 0.33 -1.93
CA TYR A 66 6.34 1.41 -2.87
C TYR A 66 7.21 2.64 -2.65
N LYS A 67 7.50 3.00 -1.40
CA LYS A 67 8.40 4.12 -1.09
C LYS A 67 9.82 3.81 -1.58
N THR A 68 10.37 2.66 -1.22
CA THR A 68 11.73 2.28 -1.62
C THR A 68 11.83 2.07 -3.13
N GLY A 69 10.86 1.39 -3.74
CA GLY A 69 10.82 1.19 -5.19
C GLY A 69 10.66 2.50 -5.97
N GLY A 70 9.84 3.43 -5.45
CA GLY A 70 9.70 4.77 -6.03
C GLY A 70 10.98 5.59 -5.94
N ILE A 71 11.68 5.56 -4.79
CA ILE A 71 12.98 6.20 -4.62
C ILE A 71 14.00 5.60 -5.61
N ALA A 72 14.05 4.28 -5.73
CA ALA A 72 14.96 3.61 -6.67
C ALA A 72 14.65 3.98 -8.12
N ALA A 73 13.37 4.03 -8.51
CA ALA A 73 12.96 4.45 -9.85
C ALA A 73 13.37 5.91 -10.14
N LEU A 74 13.18 6.83 -9.18
CA LEU A 74 13.63 8.20 -9.30
C LEU A 74 15.17 8.29 -9.40
N ALA A 75 15.90 7.54 -8.57
CA ALA A 75 17.36 7.51 -8.63
C ALA A 75 17.88 6.99 -9.98
N ALA A 76 17.21 5.99 -10.57
CA ALA A 76 17.54 5.48 -11.90
C ALA A 76 17.29 6.53 -13.00
N LEU A 77 16.15 7.21 -12.97
CA LEU A 77 15.83 8.28 -13.92
C LEU A 77 16.80 9.46 -13.84
N LEU A 78 17.31 9.74 -12.64
CA LEU A 78 18.30 10.80 -12.41
C LEU A 78 19.74 10.35 -12.69
N GLY A 79 19.96 9.09 -13.11
CA GLY A 79 21.30 8.54 -13.36
C GLY A 79 22.15 8.34 -12.11
N ILE A 80 21.55 8.39 -10.92
CA ILE A 80 22.24 8.22 -9.63
C ILE A 80 22.49 6.73 -9.33
N ALA A 81 21.64 5.84 -9.84
CA ALA A 81 21.66 4.40 -9.52
C ALA A 81 22.60 3.54 -10.41
N TRP A 82 23.63 4.13 -11.03
CA TRP A 82 24.56 3.43 -11.95
C TRP A 82 25.79 2.77 -11.27
N PHE A 83 25.77 2.53 -9.96
CA PHE A 83 26.87 1.90 -9.20
C PHE A 83 26.38 0.84 -8.23
#